data_AF-A0AAD4XMZ3-F1
#
_entry.id   AF-A0AAD4XMZ3-F1
#
_cell.length_a   1.000
_cell.length_b   1.000
_cell.length_c   1.000
_cell.angle_alpha   90.00
_cell.angle_beta   90.00
_cell.angle_gamma   90.00
#
_symmetry.space_group_name_H-M   'P 1'
#
loop_
_entity.id
_entity.type
_entity.pdbx_description
1 polymer ?
#
loop_
_entity_poly.entity_id
_entity_poly.type
_entity_poly.pdbx_seq_one_letter_code
_entity_poly.pdbx_strand_id
1 'polypeptide(L)'
;MKYQIVFSIFLLFSSIYSAECLKYTLISELDVVGASADEIWAVFASNDAPKIFQELLPGVFEKIEVLEGNGGVGSVLRITYPKGTYLEAYIFPSYLLSITSNL
;
A
#
# COMPACT_ATOMS: atom_id res chain seq x y z
N MET A 1 -13.28 23.62 -36.43
CA MET A 1 -13.86 22.25 -36.54
C MET A 1 -12.84 21.14 -36.75
N LYS A 2 -11.95 21.19 -37.77
CA LYS A 2 -11.02 20.06 -38.07
C LYS A 2 -10.08 19.68 -36.91
N TYR A 3 -9.49 20.66 -36.22
CA TYR A 3 -8.56 20.41 -35.10
C TYR A 3 -9.25 19.89 -33.82
N GLN A 4 -10.51 20.26 -33.59
CA GLN A 4 -11.29 19.75 -32.46
C GLN A 4 -11.52 18.25 -32.57
N ILE A 5 -11.85 17.76 -33.77
CA ILE A 5 -12.10 16.33 -34.01
C ILE A 5 -10.82 15.52 -33.76
N VAL A 6 -9.67 16.01 -34.24
CA VAL A 6 -8.37 15.33 -34.04
C VAL A 6 -8.00 15.30 -32.55
N PHE A 7 -8.20 16.40 -31.83
CA PHE A 7 -7.93 16.47 -30.40
C PHE A 7 -8.85 15.55 -29.58
N SER A 8 -10.14 15.49 -29.92
CA SER A 8 -11.09 14.57 -29.29
C SER A 8 -10.72 13.10 -29.54
N ILE A 9 -10.29 12.76 -30.75
CA ILE A 9 -9.81 11.42 -31.10
C ILE A 9 -8.55 11.08 -30.29
N PHE A 10 -7.60 12.00 -30.19
CA PHE A 10 -6.37 11.81 -29.41
C PHE A 10 -6.65 11.58 -27.91
N LEU A 11 -7.57 12.34 -27.32
CA LEU A 11 -7.96 12.14 -25.90
C LEU A 11 -8.62 10.79 -25.67
N LEU A 12 -9.51 10.37 -26.58
CA LEU A 12 -10.14 9.04 -26.54
C LEU A 12 -9.07 7.94 -26.57
N PHE A 13 -8.09 8.03 -27.47
CA PHE A 13 -7.00 7.07 -27.51
C PHE A 13 -6.13 7.10 -26.25
N SER A 14 -5.80 8.27 -25.70
CA SER A 14 -5.02 8.39 -24.45
C SER A 14 -5.70 7.73 -23.24
N SER A 15 -7.04 7.78 -23.18
CA SER A 15 -7.79 7.15 -22.09
C SER A 15 -7.74 5.62 -22.13
N ILE A 16 -7.58 5.04 -23.33
CA ILE A 16 -7.55 3.59 -23.53
C ILE A 16 -6.18 3.00 -23.12
N TYR A 17 -5.09 3.76 -23.26
CA TYR A 17 -3.75 3.30 -22.88
C TYR A 17 -3.50 3.25 -21.36
N SER A 18 -4.39 3.82 -20.54
CA SER A 18 -4.24 3.82 -19.08
C SER A 18 -4.69 2.52 -18.39
N ALA A 19 -5.18 1.52 -19.15
CA ALA A 19 -5.96 0.41 -18.61
C ALA A 19 -5.19 -0.93 -18.44
N GLU A 20 -3.92 -1.03 -18.82
CA GLU A 20 -3.16 -2.27 -18.58
C GLU A 20 -2.58 -2.27 -17.15
N CYS A 21 -3.39 -2.72 -16.20
CA CYS A 21 -2.94 -3.05 -14.85
C CYS A 21 -2.55 -4.53 -14.78
N LEU A 22 -1.28 -4.82 -14.51
CA LEU A 22 -0.83 -6.18 -14.20
C LEU A 22 -1.40 -6.59 -12.83
N LYS A 23 -2.36 -7.51 -12.82
CA LYS A 23 -2.88 -8.11 -11.60
C LYS A 23 -2.00 -9.30 -11.19
N TYR A 24 -1.28 -9.17 -10.09
CA TYR A 24 -0.55 -10.27 -9.45
C TYR A 24 -1.17 -10.60 -8.09
N THR A 25 -0.94 -11.82 -7.58
CA THR A 25 -1.40 -12.26 -6.26
C THR A 25 -0.26 -12.99 -5.57
N LEU A 26 0.10 -12.53 -4.37
CA LEU A 26 1.09 -13.17 -3.50
C LEU A 26 0.34 -13.76 -2.30
N ILE A 27 0.65 -15.01 -1.96
CA ILE A 27 0.05 -15.72 -0.83
C ILE A 27 1.18 -16.09 0.13
N SER A 28 0.99 -15.81 1.41
CA SER A 28 1.88 -16.20 2.51
C SER A 28 1.03 -16.84 3.60
N GLU A 29 1.49 -17.98 4.10
CA GLU A 29 0.87 -18.72 5.20
C GLU A 29 1.83 -18.73 6.39
N LEU A 30 1.29 -18.54 7.60
CA LEU A 30 2.04 -18.58 8.85
C LEU A 30 1.27 -19.39 9.88
N ASP A 31 1.78 -20.56 10.24
CA ASP A 31 1.25 -21.35 11.33
C ASP A 31 1.68 -20.75 12.67
N VAL A 32 0.70 -20.32 13.46
CA VAL A 32 0.95 -19.76 14.79
C VAL A 32 0.70 -20.82 15.85
N VAL A 33 1.79 -21.30 16.46
CA VAL A 33 1.71 -22.27 17.55
C VAL A 33 1.47 -21.56 18.88
N GLY A 34 0.49 -22.03 19.65
CA GLY A 34 0.24 -21.55 21.01
C GLY A 34 -0.72 -20.36 21.11
N ALA A 35 -1.43 -20.02 20.04
CA ALA A 35 -2.53 -19.06 20.05
C ALA A 35 -3.72 -19.61 19.25
N SER A 36 -4.93 -19.36 19.72
CA SER A 36 -6.17 -19.64 19.00
C SER A 36 -6.44 -18.60 17.92
N ALA A 37 -7.30 -18.94 16.97
CA ALA A 37 -7.73 -18.00 15.93
C ALA A 37 -8.37 -16.72 16.52
N ASP A 38 -9.13 -16.87 17.61
CA ASP A 38 -9.78 -15.74 18.29
C ASP A 38 -8.76 -14.78 18.94
N GLU A 39 -7.71 -15.32 19.55
CA GLU A 39 -6.64 -14.51 20.15
C GLU A 39 -5.85 -13.74 19.09
N ILE A 40 -5.55 -14.38 17.95
CA ILE A 40 -4.89 -13.71 16.82
C ILE A 40 -5.81 -12.64 16.23
N TRP A 41 -7.08 -12.99 15.99
CA TRP A 41 -8.05 -12.06 15.42
C TRP A 41 -8.30 -10.86 16.33
N ALA A 42 -8.28 -11.02 17.65
CA ALA A 42 -8.43 -9.93 18.61
C ALA A 42 -7.36 -8.83 18.42
N VAL A 43 -6.15 -9.18 17.99
CA VAL A 43 -5.10 -8.20 17.67
C VAL A 43 -5.39 -7.51 16.35
N PHE A 44 -5.65 -8.28 15.28
CA PHE A 44 -5.86 -7.73 13.93
C PHE A 44 -7.14 -6.92 13.77
N ALA A 45 -8.21 -7.31 14.46
CA ALA A 45 -9.52 -6.65 14.38
C ALA A 45 -9.66 -5.46 15.35
N SER A 46 -8.68 -5.23 16.21
CA SER A 46 -8.70 -4.13 17.17
C SER A 46 -8.61 -2.78 16.47
N ASN A 47 -9.43 -1.82 16.88
CA ASN A 47 -9.28 -0.42 16.45
C ASN A 47 -7.95 0.18 16.94
N ASP A 48 -7.35 -0.36 18.00
CA ASP A 48 -6.03 0.05 18.49
C ASP A 48 -4.87 -0.68 17.77
N ALA A 49 -5.15 -1.55 16.78
CA ALA A 49 -4.13 -2.26 16.02
C ALA A 49 -3.00 -1.36 15.49
N PRO A 50 -3.23 -0.12 14.99
CA PRO A 50 -2.15 0.77 14.57
C PRO A 50 -1.12 1.05 15.67
N LYS A 51 -1.56 1.23 16.92
CA LYS A 51 -0.66 1.45 18.06
C LYS A 51 0.03 0.15 18.46
N ILE A 52 -0.74 -0.94 18.54
CA ILE A 52 -0.24 -2.26 18.90
C ILE A 52 0.88 -2.70 17.94
N PHE A 53 0.72 -2.49 16.64
CA PHE A 53 1.76 -2.83 15.65
C PHE A 53 3.03 -1.99 15.82
N GLN A 54 2.90 -0.70 16.17
CA GLN A 54 4.06 0.13 16.45
C GLN A 54 4.84 -0.37 17.68
N GLU A 55 4.15 -0.89 18.69
CA GLU A 55 4.75 -1.46 19.90
C GLU A 55 5.35 -2.86 19.67
N LEU A 56 4.65 -3.72 18.92
CA LEU A 56 5.06 -5.10 18.66
C LEU A 56 6.23 -5.21 17.68
N LEU A 57 6.41 -4.22 16.79
CA LEU A 57 7.42 -4.23 15.74
C LEU A 57 8.41 -3.07 15.92
N PRO A 58 9.21 -3.08 17.01
CA PRO A 58 10.13 -2.00 17.32
C PRO A 58 11.18 -1.86 16.20
N GLY A 59 11.36 -0.64 15.71
CA GLY A 59 12.33 -0.31 14.67
C GLY A 59 11.85 -0.57 13.23
N VAL A 60 10.68 -1.19 13.03
CA VAL A 60 10.09 -1.34 11.69
C VAL A 60 9.46 -0.02 11.23
N PHE A 61 8.71 0.62 12.11
CA PHE A 61 8.05 1.89 11.84
C PHE A 61 8.70 3.01 12.64
N GLU A 62 8.94 4.15 11.99
CA GLU A 62 9.28 5.39 12.68
C GLU A 62 8.03 5.95 13.36
N LYS A 63 6.89 5.91 12.67
CA LYS A 63 5.61 6.39 13.19
C LYS A 63 4.41 5.76 12.48
N ILE A 64 3.35 5.49 13.23
CA ILE A 64 2.02 5.18 12.68
C ILE A 64 1.03 6.20 13.24
N GLU A 65 0.29 6.87 12.38
CA GLU A 65 -0.68 7.91 12.75
C GLU A 65 -2.04 7.65 12.13
N VAL A 66 -3.11 7.78 12.92
CA VAL A 66 -4.47 7.81 12.40
C VAL A 66 -4.78 9.26 11.99
N LEU A 67 -4.91 9.51 10.69
CA LEU A 67 -5.27 10.83 10.17
C LEU A 67 -6.77 11.09 10.22
N GLU A 68 -7.55 10.04 9.95
CA GLU A 68 -9.02 10.09 9.93
C GLU A 68 -9.58 8.79 10.51
N GLY A 69 -10.70 8.88 11.22
CA GLY A 69 -11.38 7.73 11.83
C GLY A 69 -10.86 7.37 13.23
N ASN A 70 -11.12 6.12 13.64
CA ASN A 70 -10.85 5.62 14.99
C ASN A 70 -9.91 4.41 15.03
N GLY A 71 -9.28 4.08 13.90
CA GLY A 71 -8.45 2.90 13.70
C GLY A 71 -9.20 1.65 13.22
N GLY A 72 -10.54 1.70 13.17
CA GLY A 72 -11.38 0.67 12.56
C GLY A 72 -11.66 0.91 11.08
N VAL A 73 -12.65 0.20 10.54
CA VAL A 73 -13.07 0.29 9.12
C VAL A 73 -13.31 1.73 8.69
N GLY A 74 -12.70 2.12 7.57
CA GLY A 74 -12.80 3.47 7.01
C GLY A 74 -11.77 4.47 7.53
N SER A 75 -10.90 4.07 8.46
CA SER A 75 -9.83 4.95 8.96
C SER A 75 -8.69 5.11 7.94
N VAL A 76 -8.06 6.28 7.94
CA VAL A 76 -6.89 6.58 7.10
C VAL A 76 -5.65 6.65 7.97
N LEU A 77 -4.62 5.85 7.63
CA LEU A 77 -3.37 5.79 8.37
C LEU A 77 -2.22 6.40 7.58
N ARG A 78 -1.36 7.16 8.26
CA ARG A 78 -0.02 7.55 7.77
C ARG A 78 1.01 6.65 8.43
N ILE A 79 1.76 5.92 7.64
CA ILE A 79 2.85 5.06 8.11
C ILE A 79 4.16 5.65 7.61
N THR A 80 5.05 5.99 8.54
CA THR A 80 6.39 6.49 8.28
C THR A 80 7.39 5.41 8.64
N TYR A 81 8.25 5.06 7.69
CA TYR A 81 9.35 4.12 7.90
C TYR A 81 10.65 4.88 8.19
N PRO A 82 11.58 4.30 8.96
CA PRO A 82 12.89 4.89 9.19
C PRO A 82 13.63 5.19 7.88
N LYS A 83 14.48 6.21 7.89
CA LYS A 83 15.35 6.52 6.73
C LYS A 83 16.23 5.33 6.37
N GLY A 84 16.27 4.99 5.08
CA GLY A 84 17.05 3.87 4.57
C GLY A 84 16.34 2.52 4.68
N THR A 85 15.10 2.48 5.19
CA THR A 85 14.25 1.30 5.07
C THR A 85 13.78 1.17 3.63
N TYR A 86 14.38 0.27 2.88
CA TYR A 86 13.88 -0.13 1.58
C TYR A 86 12.71 -1.08 1.83
N LEU A 87 11.49 -0.65 1.52
CA LEU A 87 10.45 -1.61 1.18
C LEU A 87 10.96 -2.28 -0.09
N GLU A 88 11.54 -3.47 0.05
CA GLU A 88 11.80 -4.35 -1.08
C GLU A 88 10.42 -4.85 -1.57
N ALA A 89 9.63 -3.95 -2.15
CA ALA A 89 8.65 -4.35 -3.13
C ALA A 89 9.47 -5.12 -4.15
N TYR A 90 9.26 -6.43 -4.25
CA TYR A 90 9.86 -7.26 -5.28
C TYR A 90 9.48 -6.64 -6.63
N ILE A 91 10.34 -5.76 -7.14
CA ILE A 91 10.27 -5.21 -8.48
C ILE A 91 10.63 -6.39 -9.36
N PHE A 92 9.65 -6.93 -10.07
CA PHE A 92 9.92 -7.83 -11.19
C PHE A 92 11.00 -7.19 -12.08
N PRO A 93 12.07 -7.91 -12.46
CA PRO A 93 13.27 -7.31 -13.06
C PRO A 93 13.09 -6.91 -14.53
N SER A 94 11.97 -6.29 -14.92
CA SER A 94 11.76 -5.85 -16.30
C SER A 94 11.43 -4.37 -16.51
N TYR A 95 11.19 -3.57 -15.46
CA TYR A 95 10.98 -2.12 -15.64
C TYR A 95 11.69 -1.28 -14.58
N LEU A 96 13.00 -1.13 -14.75
CA LEU A 96 13.71 0.06 -14.28
C LEU A 96 13.14 1.27 -15.01
N LEU A 97 12.10 1.89 -14.47
CA LEU A 97 11.73 3.26 -14.83
C LEU A 97 11.58 4.12 -13.58
N SER A 98 12.70 4.78 -13.25
CA SER A 98 12.76 6.12 -12.68
C SER A 98 11.82 6.43 -11.50
N ILE A 99 12.23 6.02 -10.31
CA ILE A 99 11.99 6.85 -9.12
C ILE A 99 13.36 7.24 -8.55
N THR A 100 14.08 8.09 -9.29
CA THR A 100 15.03 8.98 -8.64
C THR A 100 14.21 10.11 -8.01
N SER A 101 14.20 10.14 -6.69
CA SER A 101 13.67 11.22 -5.88
C SER A 101 14.37 12.53 -6.23
N ASN A 102 13.73 13.35 -7.05
CA ASN A 102 13.88 14.79 -6.97
C ASN A 102 12.71 15.32 -6.13
N LEU A 103 12.99 15.59 -4.86
CA LEU A 103 12.56 16.75 -4.07
C LEU A 103 13.19 16.65 -2.67
#